data_AF-A0A8T0X4Q1-F1
#
_entry.id   AF-A0A8T0X4Q1-F1
#
_cell.length_a   1.000
_cell.length_b   1.000
_cell.length_c   1.000
_cell.angle_alpha   90.00
_cell.angle_beta   90.00
_cell.angle_gamma   90.00
#
_symmetry.space_group_name_H-M   'P 1'
#
loop_
_entity.id
_entity.type
_entity.pdbx_description
1 polymer ?
#
loop_
_entity_poly.entity_id
_entity_poly.type
_entity_poly.pdbx_seq_one_letter_code
_entity_poly.pdbx_strand_id
1 'polypeptide(L)'
;MVFSPLSTLQPRDWHKTIHVRVCRKWEFRGTNENSPLQHIDMVLVGNQGNTMYAEIPAKEAEKHGPVIQADRTYVISRFRVCNAKSFFKSVPGQYMLEFTYHTKISVANEQITEPKYIYSLTPFEKLPEFINDNRKFHDILGIITEINEPQWIPFSNQPNPSLRRDIKLTDECGQEIKLALWCSRATQITVPEDPNVKDRPTIVLFTGCLVKIFSEPAPVPDFLTLQEMEAIDPYEFPVTYLVQ
;
A
#
# COMPACT_ATOMS: atom_id res chain seq x y z
N MET A 1 15.92 15.83 25.93
CA MET A 1 15.54 14.40 25.98
C MET A 1 16.34 13.70 24.89
N VAL A 2 16.98 12.55 25.16
CA VAL A 2 17.76 11.83 24.13
C VAL A 2 16.86 10.80 23.46
N PHE A 3 16.71 10.90 22.14
CA PHE A 3 15.92 9.97 21.34
C PHE A 3 16.79 8.86 20.77
N SER A 4 16.26 7.65 20.72
CA SER A 4 16.95 6.49 20.15
C SER A 4 16.68 6.40 18.64
N PRO A 5 17.72 6.27 17.79
CA PRO A 5 17.51 6.05 16.36
C PRO A 5 16.79 4.73 16.11
N LEU A 6 15.88 4.69 15.14
CA LEU A 6 15.12 3.48 14.78
C LEU A 6 16.03 2.29 14.44
N SER A 7 17.16 2.54 13.78
CA SER A 7 18.16 1.51 13.41
C SER A 7 18.86 0.84 14.61
N THR A 8 18.82 1.46 15.79
CA THR A 8 19.47 0.93 17.00
C THR A 8 18.56 0.07 17.86
N LEU A 9 17.27 0.03 17.54
CA LEU A 9 16.28 -0.67 18.35
C LEU A 9 16.40 -2.18 18.21
N GLN A 10 16.35 -2.87 19.34
CA GLN A 10 16.45 -4.32 19.45
C GLN A 10 15.27 -4.87 20.26
N PRO A 11 14.88 -6.15 20.06
CA PRO A 11 13.96 -6.81 20.98
C PRO A 11 14.44 -6.67 22.43
N ARG A 12 13.51 -6.44 23.36
CA ARG A 12 13.76 -6.15 24.79
C ARG A 12 14.24 -4.73 25.13
N ASP A 13 14.20 -3.79 24.18
CA ASP A 13 14.43 -2.37 24.47
C ASP A 13 13.21 -1.68 25.15
N TRP A 14 12.95 -1.97 26.42
CA TRP A 14 11.71 -1.53 27.11
C TRP A 14 11.58 -0.03 27.40
N HIS A 15 12.70 0.69 27.50
CA HIS A 15 12.74 2.09 27.96
C HIS A 15 13.19 3.07 26.89
N LYS A 16 13.24 2.65 25.62
CA LYS A 16 13.60 3.53 24.52
C LYS A 16 12.45 4.52 24.22
N THR A 17 12.86 5.71 23.82
CA THR A 17 11.96 6.76 23.36
C THR A 17 12.43 7.19 21.97
N ILE A 18 11.51 7.28 21.03
CA ILE A 18 11.77 7.59 19.63
C ILE A 18 11.09 8.90 19.25
N HIS A 19 11.69 9.59 18.28
CA HIS A 19 11.16 10.79 17.65
C HIS A 19 10.97 10.48 16.17
N VAL A 20 9.72 10.42 15.71
CA VAL A 20 9.36 9.85 14.40
C VAL A 20 8.21 10.58 13.75
N ARG A 21 8.24 10.69 12.42
CA ARG A 21 7.10 11.06 11.59
C ARG A 21 6.40 9.81 11.08
N VAL A 22 5.07 9.86 11.03
CA VAL A 22 4.26 8.82 10.39
C VAL A 22 4.17 9.14 8.90
N CYS A 23 4.92 8.41 8.07
CA CYS A 23 4.93 8.65 6.62
C CYS A 23 3.69 8.06 5.93
N ARG A 24 3.21 6.90 6.40
CA ARG A 24 2.01 6.23 5.88
C ARG A 24 1.29 5.60 7.05
N LYS A 25 -0.05 5.59 7.00
CA LYS A 25 -0.92 4.91 7.96
C LYS A 25 -2.10 4.30 7.20
N TRP A 26 -2.44 3.06 7.48
CA TRP A 26 -3.60 2.40 6.87
C TRP A 26 -4.22 1.38 7.82
N GLU A 27 -5.48 1.04 7.57
CA GLU A 27 -6.20 -0.01 8.28
C GLU A 27 -6.10 -1.32 7.51
N PHE A 28 -5.91 -2.43 8.23
CA PHE A 28 -6.03 -3.76 7.68
C PHE A 28 -7.23 -4.47 8.31
N ARG A 29 -8.17 -4.89 7.45
CA ARG A 29 -9.41 -5.57 7.82
C ARG A 29 -9.45 -7.03 7.36
N GLY A 30 -8.40 -7.52 6.70
CA GLY A 30 -8.40 -8.82 6.04
C GLY A 30 -8.73 -8.70 4.56
N THR A 31 -9.47 -9.67 4.02
CA THR A 31 -9.78 -9.75 2.58
C THR A 31 -10.90 -8.81 2.15
N ASN A 32 -11.76 -8.37 3.08
CA ASN A 32 -12.94 -7.58 2.77
C ASN A 32 -12.87 -6.24 3.52
N GLU A 33 -13.18 -5.12 2.86
CA GLU A 33 -13.17 -3.79 3.51
C GLU A 33 -14.17 -3.68 4.67
N ASN A 34 -15.26 -4.46 4.62
CA ASN A 34 -16.28 -4.48 5.68
C ASN A 34 -15.96 -5.42 6.84
N SER A 35 -14.83 -6.13 6.78
CA SER A 35 -14.43 -7.00 7.88
C SER A 35 -13.99 -6.19 9.11
N PRO A 36 -14.03 -6.81 10.31
CA PRO A 36 -13.50 -6.18 11.52
C PRO A 36 -12.05 -5.75 11.35
N LEU A 37 -11.69 -4.62 11.95
CA LEU A 37 -10.31 -4.16 12.01
C LEU A 37 -9.43 -5.22 12.67
N GLN A 38 -8.34 -5.61 12.00
CA GLN A 38 -7.35 -6.55 12.55
C GLN A 38 -6.15 -5.81 13.15
N HIS A 39 -5.65 -4.79 12.44
CA HIS A 39 -4.62 -3.88 12.94
C HIS A 39 -4.57 -2.59 12.13
N ILE A 40 -3.98 -1.55 12.72
CA ILE A 40 -3.59 -0.32 12.02
C ILE A 40 -2.09 -0.38 11.78
N ASP A 41 -1.69 -0.24 10.53
CA ASP A 41 -0.31 -0.29 10.11
C ASP A 41 0.23 1.10 9.82
N MET A 42 1.55 1.25 9.97
CA MET A 42 2.23 2.48 9.60
C MET A 42 3.69 2.28 9.23
N VAL A 43 4.21 3.25 8.47
CA VAL A 43 5.64 3.41 8.22
C VAL A 43 6.12 4.65 8.99
N LEU A 44 7.04 4.42 9.92
CA LEU A 44 7.68 5.46 10.73
C LEU A 44 9.00 5.89 10.10
N VAL A 45 9.30 7.17 10.20
CA VAL A 45 10.55 7.78 9.73
C VAL A 45 11.19 8.53 10.89
N GLY A 46 12.39 8.13 11.28
CA GLY A 46 13.17 8.82 12.30
C GLY A 46 14.09 9.89 11.73
N ASN A 47 14.77 10.60 12.63
CA ASN A 47 15.86 11.50 12.24
C ASN A 47 16.93 10.69 11.47
N GLN A 48 17.51 11.29 10.42
CA GLN A 48 18.45 10.66 9.47
C GLN A 48 17.82 9.70 8.45
N GLY A 49 16.50 9.70 8.27
CA GLY A 49 15.83 8.96 7.19
C GLY A 49 15.69 7.45 7.41
N ASN A 50 16.07 6.95 8.59
CA ASN A 50 15.83 5.56 8.97
C ASN A 50 14.33 5.28 9.04
N THR A 51 13.90 4.14 8.52
CA THR A 51 12.48 3.77 8.48
C THR A 51 12.23 2.49 9.26
N MET A 52 11.03 2.38 9.81
CA MET A 52 10.60 1.18 10.53
C MET A 52 9.11 0.99 10.37
N TYR A 53 8.71 -0.25 10.13
CA TYR A 53 7.31 -0.63 10.15
C TYR A 53 6.80 -0.65 11.60
N ALA A 54 5.57 -0.19 11.81
CA ALA A 54 4.91 -0.29 13.10
C ALA A 54 3.44 -0.73 12.94
N GLU A 55 2.94 -1.41 13.96
CA GLU A 55 1.58 -1.94 14.00
C GLU A 55 0.90 -1.59 15.32
N ILE A 56 -0.38 -1.24 15.23
CA ILE A 56 -1.30 -1.15 16.35
C ILE A 56 -2.28 -2.32 16.23
N PRO A 57 -2.18 -3.34 17.11
CA PRO A 57 -3.14 -4.44 17.13
C PRO A 57 -4.58 -3.93 17.37
N ALA A 58 -5.60 -4.63 16.84
CA ALA A 58 -7.01 -4.24 16.97
C ALA A 58 -7.43 -3.83 18.39
N LYS A 59 -6.97 -4.58 19.40
CA LYS A 59 -7.26 -4.32 20.83
C LYS A 59 -6.77 -2.95 21.34
N GLU A 60 -5.76 -2.37 20.69
CA GLU A 60 -5.20 -1.06 21.06
C GLU A 60 -5.63 0.05 20.06
N ALA A 61 -6.34 -0.30 19.00
CA ALA A 61 -6.66 0.59 17.89
C ALA A 61 -7.57 1.74 18.31
N GLU A 62 -8.59 1.48 19.14
CA GLU A 62 -9.50 2.52 19.65
C GLU A 62 -8.74 3.59 20.44
N LYS A 63 -7.75 3.17 21.25
CA LYS A 63 -6.96 4.06 22.10
C LYS A 63 -5.96 4.89 21.30
N HIS A 64 -5.19 4.25 20.42
CA HIS A 64 -4.03 4.88 19.79
C HIS A 64 -4.32 5.39 18.37
N GLY A 65 -5.23 4.73 17.65
CA GLY A 65 -5.55 5.02 16.25
C GLY A 65 -5.97 6.48 16.00
N PRO A 66 -6.87 7.08 16.79
CA PRO A 66 -7.25 8.48 16.63
C PRO A 66 -6.14 9.49 16.96
N VAL A 67 -5.20 9.12 17.83
CA VAL A 67 -4.13 10.01 18.32
C VAL A 67 -3.01 10.18 17.28
N ILE A 68 -2.67 9.10 16.60
CA ILE A 68 -1.56 9.04 15.64
C ILE A 68 -2.08 9.21 14.21
N GLN A 69 -1.57 10.20 13.48
CA GLN A 69 -2.02 10.55 12.14
C GLN A 69 -0.84 10.59 11.18
N ALA A 70 -1.10 10.30 9.90
CA ALA A 70 -0.10 10.47 8.85
C ALA A 70 0.34 11.94 8.76
N ASP A 71 1.57 12.14 8.29
CA ASP A 71 2.22 13.45 8.09
C ASP A 71 2.39 14.29 9.35
N ARG A 72 2.38 13.66 10.53
CA ARG A 72 2.69 14.30 11.81
C ARG A 72 3.87 13.63 12.52
N THR A 73 4.59 14.43 13.29
CA THR A 73 5.73 13.98 14.09
C THR A 73 5.32 13.75 15.55
N TYR A 74 5.81 12.65 16.12
CA TYR A 74 5.49 12.18 17.46
C TYR A 74 6.73 11.77 18.22
N VAL A 75 6.66 11.94 19.54
CA VAL A 75 7.52 11.25 20.50
C VAL A 75 6.76 10.04 21.02
N ILE A 76 7.35 8.85 20.88
CA ILE A 76 6.73 7.58 21.25
C ILE A 76 7.63 6.82 22.22
N SER A 77 7.04 6.26 23.26
CA SER A 77 7.75 5.43 24.26
C SER A 77 6.88 4.27 24.74
N ARG A 78 7.49 3.30 25.45
CA ARG A 78 6.80 2.10 25.96
C ARG A 78 6.10 1.28 24.87
N PHE A 79 6.70 1.25 23.69
CA PHE A 79 6.36 0.33 22.61
C PHE A 79 7.13 -0.98 22.78
N ARG A 80 6.76 -2.00 22.00
CA ARG A 80 7.48 -3.26 21.94
C ARG A 80 8.23 -3.35 20.61
N VAL A 81 9.47 -3.82 20.62
CA VAL A 81 10.22 -4.17 19.40
C VAL A 81 10.09 -5.68 19.17
N CYS A 82 9.63 -6.06 17.98
CA CYS A 82 9.38 -7.44 17.56
C CYS A 82 10.12 -7.74 16.25
N ASN A 83 10.22 -9.02 15.89
CA ASN A 83 10.65 -9.41 14.54
C ASN A 83 9.67 -8.87 13.50
N ALA A 84 10.19 -8.37 12.38
CA ALA A 84 9.37 -7.93 11.26
C ALA A 84 8.58 -9.11 10.65
N LYS A 85 7.42 -8.81 10.07
CA LYS A 85 6.59 -9.78 9.35
C LYS A 85 7.40 -10.50 8.27
N SER A 86 7.16 -11.79 8.04
CA SER A 86 7.82 -12.54 6.95
C SER A 86 7.26 -12.25 5.56
N PHE A 87 6.01 -11.77 5.50
CA PHE A 87 5.27 -11.45 4.28
C PHE A 87 4.71 -10.02 4.35
N PHE A 88 4.33 -9.48 3.21
CA PHE A 88 3.69 -8.16 3.06
C PHE A 88 4.51 -7.04 3.72
N LYS A 89 5.84 -7.11 3.64
CA LYS A 89 6.72 -6.05 4.15
C LYS A 89 6.54 -4.77 3.35
N SER A 90 6.10 -3.68 4.00
CA SER A 90 6.00 -2.34 3.37
C SER A 90 7.33 -1.59 3.35
N VAL A 91 8.24 -1.94 4.25
CA VAL A 91 9.63 -1.43 4.30
C VAL A 91 10.58 -2.56 4.67
N PRO A 92 11.83 -2.54 4.16
CA PRO A 92 12.84 -3.51 4.56
C PRO A 92 13.22 -3.31 6.03
N GLY A 93 13.41 -4.42 6.75
CA GLY A 93 13.78 -4.39 8.16
C GLY A 93 13.76 -5.78 8.78
N GLN A 94 14.62 -5.98 9.79
CA GLN A 94 14.61 -7.18 10.62
C GLN A 94 13.60 -7.08 11.76
N TYR A 95 13.35 -5.85 12.23
CA TYR A 95 12.47 -5.56 13.35
C TYR A 95 11.36 -4.58 12.98
N MET A 96 10.30 -4.60 13.77
CA MET A 96 9.17 -3.67 13.70
C MET A 96 8.74 -3.25 15.11
N LEU A 97 7.98 -2.17 15.19
CA LEU A 97 7.32 -1.78 16.44
C LEU A 97 5.92 -2.35 16.53
N GLU A 98 5.54 -2.77 17.72
CA GLU A 98 4.19 -3.15 18.07
C GLU A 98 3.73 -2.26 19.23
N PHE A 99 2.57 -1.62 19.06
CA PHE A 99 1.99 -0.79 20.10
C PHE A 99 1.32 -1.68 21.14
N THR A 100 1.43 -1.27 22.39
CA THR A 100 0.85 -1.97 23.53
C THR A 100 -0.09 -1.03 24.28
N TYR A 101 -0.84 -1.60 25.21
CA TYR A 101 -1.63 -0.82 26.17
C TYR A 101 -0.80 0.26 26.89
N HIS A 102 0.49 0.03 27.13
CA HIS A 102 1.36 0.96 27.85
C HIS A 102 2.03 2.01 26.96
N THR A 103 1.90 1.90 25.64
CA THR A 103 2.52 2.84 24.70
C THR A 103 2.03 4.26 24.95
N LYS A 104 2.98 5.19 25.01
CA LYS A 104 2.73 6.62 25.20
C LYS A 104 3.09 7.36 23.92
N ILE A 105 2.17 8.19 23.46
CA ILE A 105 2.28 8.97 22.23
C ILE A 105 2.06 10.43 22.61
N SER A 106 2.99 11.30 22.24
CA SER A 106 2.82 12.76 22.35
C SER A 106 3.22 13.41 21.04
N VAL A 107 2.48 14.42 20.60
CA VAL A 107 2.87 15.25 19.45
C VAL A 107 4.24 15.86 19.73
N ALA A 108 5.15 15.79 18.77
CA ALA A 108 6.47 16.37 18.92
C ALA A 108 6.43 17.89 18.70
N ASN A 109 7.22 18.63 19.49
CA ASN A 109 7.40 20.07 19.27
C ASN A 109 8.21 20.34 17.99
N GLU A 110 9.26 19.55 17.78
CA GLU A 110 10.08 19.59 16.56
C GLU A 110 9.48 18.68 15.50
N GLN A 111 9.28 19.18 14.29
CA GLN A 111 8.75 18.37 13.19
C GLN A 111 9.89 17.81 12.34
N ILE A 112 9.79 16.53 11.99
CA ILE A 112 10.62 15.94 10.94
C ILE A 112 9.93 16.28 9.61
N THR A 113 10.56 17.07 8.76
CA THR A 113 9.97 17.46 7.46
C THR A 113 10.45 16.60 6.30
N GLU A 114 11.65 16.02 6.40
CA GLU A 114 12.27 15.24 5.33
C GLU A 114 12.73 13.84 5.79
N PRO A 115 12.73 12.84 4.88
CA PRO A 115 12.15 12.89 3.53
C PRO A 115 10.60 12.88 3.58
N LYS A 116 9.91 13.57 2.65
CA LYS A 116 8.43 13.57 2.58
C LYS A 116 7.84 12.20 2.26
N TYR A 117 8.44 11.48 1.32
CA TYR A 117 7.99 10.16 0.87
C TYR A 117 9.08 9.11 1.11
N ILE A 118 8.66 7.91 1.51
CA ILE A 118 9.52 6.73 1.61
C ILE A 118 9.05 5.71 0.60
N TYR A 119 9.96 5.30 -0.29
CA TYR A 119 9.69 4.29 -1.31
C TYR A 119 10.96 3.54 -1.68
N SER A 120 10.79 2.37 -2.28
CA SER A 120 11.83 1.53 -2.87
C SER A 120 11.37 1.10 -4.26
N LEU A 121 11.74 1.87 -5.29
CA LEU A 121 11.28 1.65 -6.65
C LEU A 121 11.71 0.28 -7.20
N THR A 122 10.76 -0.39 -7.86
CA THR A 122 11.01 -1.56 -8.69
C THR A 122 10.80 -1.18 -10.15
N PRO A 123 11.83 -1.25 -11.00
CA PRO A 123 11.69 -1.01 -12.44
C PRO A 123 10.69 -1.97 -13.07
N PHE A 124 10.00 -1.52 -14.12
CA PHE A 124 8.94 -2.30 -14.77
C PHE A 124 9.47 -3.63 -15.32
N GLU A 125 10.66 -3.61 -15.89
CA GLU A 125 11.37 -4.79 -16.42
C GLU A 125 11.56 -5.92 -15.40
N LYS A 126 11.64 -5.59 -14.09
CA LYS A 126 11.85 -6.57 -13.01
C LYS A 126 10.57 -7.05 -12.37
N LEU A 127 9.44 -6.38 -12.59
CA LEU A 127 8.16 -6.77 -12.00
C LEU A 127 7.78 -8.23 -12.30
N PRO A 128 7.99 -8.77 -13.51
CA PRO A 128 7.66 -10.17 -13.80
C PRO A 128 8.33 -11.20 -12.88
N GLU A 129 9.49 -10.89 -12.31
CA GLU A 129 10.20 -11.78 -11.37
C GLU A 129 9.46 -11.94 -10.02
N PHE A 130 8.54 -11.03 -9.71
CA PHE A 130 7.84 -10.95 -8.43
C PHE A 130 6.36 -11.37 -8.52
N ILE A 131 5.94 -11.98 -9.64
CA ILE A 131 4.57 -12.47 -9.81
C ILE A 131 4.21 -13.43 -8.67
N ASN A 132 3.12 -13.10 -7.97
CA ASN A 132 2.63 -13.84 -6.80
C ASN A 132 3.61 -13.93 -5.62
N ASP A 133 4.71 -13.15 -5.65
CA ASP A 133 5.58 -12.99 -4.50
C ASP A 133 4.95 -12.02 -3.51
N ASN A 134 4.47 -12.57 -2.39
CA ASN A 134 3.85 -11.80 -1.32
C ASN A 134 4.84 -11.47 -0.19
N ARG A 135 6.15 -11.64 -0.36
CA ARG A 135 7.16 -11.37 0.70
C ARG A 135 7.24 -9.88 1.05
N LYS A 136 7.14 -9.01 0.06
CA LYS A 136 7.18 -7.55 0.21
C LYS A 136 6.24 -6.87 -0.77
N PHE A 137 5.91 -5.62 -0.49
CA PHE A 137 5.31 -4.76 -1.48
C PHE A 137 6.36 -4.08 -2.35
N HIS A 138 5.96 -3.69 -3.55
CA HIS A 138 6.75 -2.99 -4.54
C HIS A 138 6.22 -1.57 -4.72
N ASP A 139 7.13 -0.61 -4.81
CA ASP A 139 6.78 0.76 -5.17
C ASP A 139 7.16 0.98 -6.64
N ILE A 140 6.30 1.66 -7.39
CA ILE A 140 6.48 1.87 -8.83
C ILE A 140 6.29 3.35 -9.16
N LEU A 141 7.08 3.82 -10.12
CA LEU A 141 7.01 5.16 -10.68
C LEU A 141 6.70 5.03 -12.17
N GLY A 142 5.68 5.73 -12.65
CA GLY A 142 5.28 5.65 -14.04
C GLY A 142 4.52 6.88 -14.50
N ILE A 143 4.35 6.99 -15.82
CA ILE A 143 3.54 8.01 -16.48
C ILE A 143 2.16 7.42 -16.73
N ILE A 144 1.10 8.09 -16.29
CA ILE A 144 -0.27 7.68 -16.61
C ILE A 144 -0.53 7.91 -18.09
N THR A 145 -0.94 6.86 -18.80
CA THR A 145 -1.37 6.93 -20.21
C THR A 145 -2.87 6.76 -20.38
N GLU A 146 -3.51 5.96 -19.53
CA GLU A 146 -4.95 5.68 -19.59
C GLU A 146 -5.52 5.45 -18.19
N ILE A 147 -6.71 5.96 -17.94
CA ILE A 147 -7.50 5.67 -16.74
C ILE A 147 -8.87 5.19 -17.18
N ASN A 148 -9.17 3.93 -16.90
CA ASN A 148 -10.44 3.33 -17.29
C ASN A 148 -11.56 3.76 -16.32
N GLU A 149 -12.81 3.61 -16.74
CA GLU A 149 -13.94 3.76 -15.82
C GLU A 149 -13.95 2.64 -14.77
N PRO A 150 -14.32 2.94 -13.51
CA PRO A 150 -14.48 1.91 -12.49
C PRO A 150 -15.53 0.86 -12.86
N GLN A 151 -15.25 -0.41 -12.56
CA GLN A 151 -16.11 -1.55 -12.81
C GLN A 151 -16.32 -2.37 -11.54
N TRP A 152 -17.52 -2.93 -11.36
CA TRP A 152 -17.83 -3.82 -10.26
C TRP A 152 -17.44 -5.25 -10.61
N ILE A 153 -16.55 -5.84 -9.81
CA ILE A 153 -16.05 -7.19 -10.01
C ILE A 153 -16.63 -8.12 -8.94
N PRO A 154 -17.42 -9.14 -9.32
CA PRO A 154 -17.90 -10.14 -8.37
C PRO A 154 -16.76 -11.11 -8.00
N PHE A 155 -16.75 -11.55 -6.74
CA PHE A 155 -15.83 -12.57 -6.25
C PHE A 155 -16.61 -13.74 -5.65
N SER A 156 -16.21 -14.97 -5.94
CA SER A 156 -16.90 -16.17 -5.42
C SER A 156 -16.86 -16.31 -3.90
N ASN A 157 -15.86 -15.69 -3.25
CA ASN A 157 -15.66 -15.72 -1.81
C ASN A 157 -16.26 -14.50 -1.08
N GLN A 158 -16.97 -13.60 -1.78
CA GLN A 158 -17.57 -12.41 -1.18
C GLN A 158 -19.04 -12.27 -1.60
N PRO A 159 -19.94 -11.84 -0.69
CA PRO A 159 -21.35 -11.67 -1.02
C PRO A 159 -21.62 -10.46 -1.92
N ASN A 160 -20.76 -9.44 -1.85
CA ASN A 160 -20.91 -8.19 -2.61
C ASN A 160 -19.74 -8.04 -3.59
N PRO A 161 -19.98 -7.49 -4.79
CA PRO A 161 -18.90 -7.17 -5.72
C PRO A 161 -18.01 -6.06 -5.14
N SER A 162 -16.74 -6.05 -5.55
CA SER A 162 -15.80 -4.98 -5.20
C SER A 162 -15.54 -4.10 -6.41
N LEU A 163 -15.51 -2.78 -6.19
CA LEU A 163 -15.19 -1.83 -7.24
C LEU A 163 -13.71 -1.93 -7.62
N ARG A 164 -13.40 -1.89 -8.91
CA ARG A 164 -12.06 -1.94 -9.46
C ARG A 164 -11.89 -0.84 -10.50
N ARG A 165 -10.75 -0.17 -10.53
CA ARG A 165 -10.38 0.75 -11.61
C ARG A 165 -8.98 0.42 -12.11
N ASP A 166 -8.89 0.14 -13.41
CA ASP A 166 -7.61 -0.15 -14.06
C ASP A 166 -7.00 1.13 -14.66
N ILE A 167 -5.68 1.26 -14.52
CA ILE A 167 -4.87 2.38 -15.00
C ILE A 167 -3.70 1.80 -15.79
N LYS A 168 -3.38 2.39 -16.94
CA LYS A 168 -2.16 2.07 -17.67
C LYS A 168 -1.06 3.06 -17.32
N LEU A 169 0.11 2.50 -17.06
CA LEU A 169 1.32 3.24 -16.76
C LEU A 169 2.40 2.85 -17.76
N THR A 170 3.18 3.82 -18.22
CA THR A 170 4.40 3.58 -18.99
C THR A 170 5.63 4.09 -18.25
N ASP A 171 6.75 3.43 -18.46
CA ASP A 171 8.06 3.95 -18.06
C ASP A 171 8.70 4.79 -19.18
N GLU A 172 9.91 5.28 -18.95
CA GLU A 172 10.68 6.07 -19.92
C GLU A 172 11.10 5.28 -21.17
N CYS A 173 11.11 3.95 -21.09
CA CYS A 173 11.42 3.04 -22.19
C CYS A 173 10.17 2.68 -23.02
N GLY A 174 8.99 3.14 -22.61
CA GLY A 174 7.72 2.81 -23.24
C GLY A 174 7.17 1.44 -22.84
N GLN A 175 7.74 0.78 -21.84
CA GLN A 175 7.17 -0.45 -21.29
C GLN A 175 5.88 -0.12 -20.55
N GLU A 176 4.81 -0.84 -20.88
CA GLU A 176 3.49 -0.66 -20.28
C GLU A 176 3.24 -1.69 -19.18
N ILE A 177 2.62 -1.23 -18.09
CA ILE A 177 2.02 -2.07 -17.07
C ILE A 177 0.59 -1.60 -16.78
N LYS A 178 -0.23 -2.52 -16.28
CA LYS A 178 -1.57 -2.20 -15.79
C LYS A 178 -1.59 -2.22 -14.27
N LEU A 179 -2.13 -1.16 -13.68
CA LEU A 179 -2.34 -1.03 -12.24
C LEU A 179 -3.82 -1.11 -11.91
N ALA A 180 -4.19 -1.95 -10.94
CA ALA A 180 -5.58 -2.16 -10.52
C ALA A 180 -5.84 -1.57 -9.13
N LEU A 181 -6.62 -0.49 -9.07
CA LEU A 181 -7.10 0.09 -7.82
C LEU A 181 -8.39 -0.57 -7.39
N TRP A 182 -8.52 -0.87 -6.10
CA TRP A 182 -9.68 -1.55 -5.54
C TRP A 182 -10.43 -0.70 -4.53
N CYS A 183 -11.74 -0.96 -4.47
CA CYS A 183 -12.69 -0.42 -3.52
C CYS A 183 -12.59 1.10 -3.38
N SER A 184 -12.39 1.62 -2.16
CA SER A 184 -12.25 3.06 -1.92
C SER A 184 -11.16 3.74 -2.76
N ARG A 185 -10.08 3.03 -3.11
CA ARG A 185 -8.99 3.59 -3.93
C ARG A 185 -9.38 3.75 -5.40
N ALA A 186 -10.34 2.96 -5.89
CA ALA A 186 -10.80 3.05 -7.27
C ALA A 186 -11.46 4.41 -7.59
N THR A 187 -12.05 5.08 -6.59
CA THR A 187 -12.70 6.38 -6.77
C THR A 187 -11.85 7.57 -6.32
N GLN A 188 -10.81 7.35 -5.52
CA GLN A 188 -9.98 8.42 -4.96
C GLN A 188 -8.94 8.99 -5.94
N ILE A 189 -8.61 8.24 -7.01
CA ILE A 189 -7.66 8.74 -7.99
C ILE A 189 -8.26 9.91 -8.79
N THR A 190 -7.58 11.05 -8.74
CA THR A 190 -7.90 12.25 -9.51
C THR A 190 -6.64 12.64 -10.27
N VAL A 191 -6.76 12.78 -11.60
CA VAL A 191 -5.70 13.40 -12.41
C VAL A 191 -5.98 14.89 -12.44
N PRO A 192 -4.96 15.76 -12.26
CA PRO A 192 -5.15 17.19 -12.41
C PRO A 192 -5.73 17.51 -13.80
N GLU A 193 -6.97 18.00 -13.85
CA GLU A 193 -7.64 18.43 -15.09
C GLU A 193 -7.18 19.83 -15.56
N ASP A 194 -5.98 20.25 -15.20
CA ASP A 194 -5.52 21.60 -15.56
C ASP A 194 -5.31 21.68 -17.09
N PRO A 195 -6.04 22.56 -17.80
CA PRO A 195 -5.91 22.72 -19.24
C PRO A 195 -4.51 23.18 -19.69
N ASN A 196 -3.69 23.75 -18.79
CA ASN A 196 -2.28 24.07 -19.06
C ASN A 196 -1.33 22.87 -18.87
N VAL A 197 -1.84 21.75 -18.36
CA VAL A 197 -1.11 20.50 -18.07
C VAL A 197 -1.47 19.40 -19.08
N LYS A 198 -2.41 19.63 -20.01
CA LYS A 198 -2.82 18.66 -21.03
C LYS A 198 -1.66 18.04 -21.84
N ASP A 199 -0.56 18.77 -22.01
CA ASP A 199 0.63 18.31 -22.74
C ASP A 199 1.78 17.85 -21.83
N ARG A 200 1.58 17.78 -20.51
CA ARG A 200 2.61 17.32 -19.57
C ARG A 200 2.29 15.91 -19.07
N PRO A 201 3.26 14.98 -19.13
CA PRO A 201 3.05 13.64 -18.60
C PRO A 201 2.74 13.71 -17.10
N THR A 202 1.67 13.05 -16.68
CA THR A 202 1.33 12.92 -15.26
C THR A 202 2.14 11.77 -14.68
N ILE A 203 3.21 12.11 -13.95
CA ILE A 203 4.07 11.15 -13.26
C ILE A 203 3.43 10.80 -11.91
N VAL A 204 3.31 9.52 -11.64
CA VAL A 204 2.71 9.00 -10.40
C VAL A 204 3.63 7.99 -9.72
N LEU A 205 3.68 8.11 -8.39
CA LEU A 205 4.34 7.15 -7.51
C LEU A 205 3.24 6.34 -6.80
N PHE A 206 3.15 5.05 -7.11
CA PHE A 206 2.36 4.12 -6.32
C PHE A 206 3.26 3.39 -5.34
N THR A 207 2.82 3.32 -4.08
CA THR A 207 3.56 2.61 -3.04
C THR A 207 2.72 1.49 -2.47
N GLY A 208 3.36 0.38 -2.11
CA GLY A 208 2.67 -0.72 -1.45
C GLY A 208 1.95 -1.68 -2.40
N CYS A 209 2.49 -1.93 -3.60
CA CYS A 209 1.84 -2.76 -4.59
C CYS A 209 2.28 -4.24 -4.58
N LEU A 210 1.39 -5.14 -4.99
CA LEU A 210 1.65 -6.55 -5.26
C LEU A 210 1.74 -6.79 -6.76
N VAL A 211 2.60 -7.70 -7.19
CA VAL A 211 2.66 -8.09 -8.61
C VAL A 211 1.84 -9.36 -8.85
N LYS A 212 0.92 -9.29 -9.79
CA LYS A 212 -0.01 -10.36 -10.16
C LYS A 212 -0.03 -10.55 -11.68
N ILE A 213 -0.56 -11.67 -12.13
CA ILE A 213 -0.89 -11.86 -13.55
C ILE A 213 -2.22 -11.16 -13.80
N PHE A 214 -2.30 -10.33 -14.84
CA PHE A 214 -3.57 -9.78 -15.31
C PHE A 214 -4.36 -10.91 -15.97
N SER A 215 -5.40 -11.37 -15.28
CA SER A 215 -6.53 -11.99 -15.96
C SER A 215 -7.53 -10.89 -16.24
N GLU A 216 -7.98 -10.77 -17.49
CA GLU A 216 -9.23 -10.06 -17.74
C GLU A 216 -10.31 -10.74 -16.89
N PRO A 217 -11.20 -9.97 -16.23
CA PRO A 217 -12.34 -10.59 -15.59
C PRO A 217 -13.09 -11.37 -16.67
N ALA A 218 -13.33 -12.66 -16.41
CA ALA A 218 -14.13 -13.46 -17.31
C ALA A 218 -15.45 -12.71 -17.56
N PRO A 219 -15.92 -12.63 -18.81
CA PRO A 219 -17.17 -11.96 -19.12
C PRO A 219 -18.26 -12.54 -18.21
N VAL A 220 -18.98 -11.66 -17.51
CA VAL A 220 -20.05 -12.08 -16.62
C VAL A 220 -21.14 -12.72 -17.51
N PRO A 221 -21.58 -13.97 -17.23
CA PRO A 221 -22.55 -14.68 -18.06
C PRO A 221 -23.84 -13.87 -18.30
N ASP A 222 -24.21 -12.98 -17.39
CA ASP A 222 -25.39 -12.13 -17.47
C ASP A 222 -25.38 -11.14 -18.66
N PHE A 223 -24.22 -10.93 -19.30
CA PHE A 223 -24.08 -10.05 -20.47
C PHE A 223 -23.74 -10.79 -21.76
N LEU A 224 -23.66 -12.13 -21.74
CA LEU A 224 -23.38 -12.93 -22.92
C LEU A 224 -24.65 -13.60 -23.44
N THR A 225 -24.85 -13.51 -24.74
CA THR A 225 -25.80 -14.39 -25.43
C THR A 225 -25.30 -15.84 -25.39
N LEU A 226 -26.23 -16.79 -25.46
CA LEU A 226 -25.92 -18.23 -25.52
C LEU A 226 -24.88 -18.56 -26.61
N GLN A 227 -24.91 -17.82 -27.72
CA GLN A 227 -24.00 -17.97 -28.85
C GLN A 227 -22.58 -17.46 -28.55
N GLU A 228 -22.46 -16.39 -27.77
CA GLU A 228 -21.15 -15.88 -27.30
C GLU A 228 -20.54 -16.80 -26.25
N MET A 229 -21.37 -17.41 -25.38
CA MET A 229 -20.91 -18.39 -24.39
C MET A 229 -20.33 -19.66 -25.05
N GLU A 230 -20.92 -20.10 -26.16
CA GLU A 230 -20.45 -21.26 -26.94
C GLU A 230 -19.17 -20.97 -27.76
N ALA A 231 -18.84 -19.69 -27.97
CA ALA A 231 -17.71 -19.26 -28.81
C ALA A 231 -16.43 -18.93 -28.02
N ILE A 232 -16.49 -18.90 -26.68
CA ILE A 232 -15.32 -18.62 -25.83
C ILE A 232 -14.40 -19.85 -25.80
N ASP A 233 -13.16 -19.70 -26.28
CA ASP A 233 -12.10 -20.70 -26.04
C ASP A 233 -11.78 -20.73 -24.54
N PRO A 234 -11.93 -21.88 -23.86
CA PRO A 234 -11.66 -21.98 -22.43
C PRO A 234 -10.19 -21.75 -22.03
N TYR A 235 -9.27 -21.57 -22.99
CA TYR A 235 -7.82 -21.46 -22.73
C TYR A 235 -7.12 -20.23 -23.33
N GLU A 236 -7.80 -19.32 -24.05
CA GLU A 236 -7.16 -18.11 -24.59
C GLU A 236 -7.33 -16.89 -23.65
N PHE A 237 -6.22 -16.47 -23.02
CA PHE A 237 -6.10 -15.12 -22.44
C PHE A 237 -4.76 -14.49 -22.85
N PRO A 238 -4.74 -13.24 -23.36
CA PRO A 238 -3.50 -12.51 -23.58
C PRO A 238 -2.83 -12.18 -22.24
N VAL A 239 -1.60 -12.65 -22.05
CA VAL A 239 -0.82 -12.45 -20.82
C VAL A 239 -0.38 -10.99 -20.72
N THR A 240 -0.91 -10.25 -19.74
CA THR A 240 -0.39 -8.94 -19.33
C THR A 240 -0.06 -8.99 -17.83
N TYR A 241 0.88 -8.17 -17.36
CA TYR A 241 1.26 -8.13 -15.94
C TYR A 241 0.46 -7.05 -15.18
N LEU A 242 0.03 -7.38 -13.96
CA LEU A 242 -0.70 -6.51 -13.03
C LEU A 242 0.16 -6.04 -11.87
N VAL A 243 -0.05 -4.79 -11.48
CA VAL A 243 0.39 -4.27 -10.18
C VAL A 243 -0.86 -3.85 -9.38
N GLN A 244 -1.08 -4.46 -8.22
CA GLN A 244 -2.26 -4.27 -7.36
C GLN A 244 -1.92 -3.47 -6.10
#